data_AF-A0A8T7ABU9-F1
#
_entry.id   AF-A0A8T7ABU9-F1
#
_cell.length_a   1.000
_cell.length_b   1.000
_cell.length_c   1.000
_cell.angle_alpha   90.00
_cell.angle_beta   90.00
_cell.angle_gamma   90.00
#
_symmetry.space_group_name_H-M   'P 1'
#
loop_
_entity.id
_entity.type
_entity.pdbx_description
1 polymer ?
#
loop_
_entity_poly.entity_id
_entity_poly.type
_entity_poly.pdbx_seq_one_letter_code
_entity_poly.pdbx_strand_id
1 'polypeptide(L)'
;VMGSRQTESAFTQFDGKLVKGLTIKTVRVSPATDLRELRRCHVIFVDATADRDVVAEMVRQSKGLLTAFGPNGEEHGDPCLRLVKQADALFFDIDLKCTRRAELEVDAGLISLARRVRK
;
A
#
# COMPACT_ATOMS: atom_id res chain seq x y z
N VAL A 1 -7.31 2.92 0.34
CA VAL A 1 -7.01 2.83 -1.11
C VAL A 1 -7.14 4.21 -1.71
N MET A 2 -6.11 4.69 -2.39
CA MET A 2 -6.11 5.98 -3.09
C MET A 2 -5.91 5.71 -4.58
N GLY A 3 -6.85 6.18 -5.40
CA GLY A 3 -6.82 5.92 -6.83
C GLY A 3 -8.19 5.76 -7.51
N SER A 4 -8.19 5.04 -8.63
CA SER A 4 -9.35 4.83 -9.49
C SER A 4 -10.46 4.04 -8.79
N ARG A 5 -11.69 4.15 -9.29
CA ARG A 5 -12.82 3.33 -8.80
C ARG A 5 -12.62 1.83 -9.07
N GLN A 6 -11.90 1.47 -10.14
CA GLN A 6 -11.59 0.08 -10.45
C GLN A 6 -10.66 -0.51 -9.38
N THR A 7 -9.61 0.22 -9.01
CA THR A 7 -8.69 -0.17 -7.93
C THR A 7 -9.44 -0.32 -6.61
N GLU A 8 -10.27 0.66 -6.25
CA GLU A 8 -11.11 0.57 -5.06
C GLU A 8 -11.98 -0.70 -5.06
N SER A 9 -12.72 -0.96 -6.14
CA SER A 9 -13.57 -2.15 -6.26
C SER A 9 -12.78 -3.46 -6.17
N ALA A 10 -11.53 -3.48 -6.61
CA ALA A 10 -10.66 -4.64 -6.47
C ALA A 10 -10.22 -4.88 -5.02
N PHE A 11 -10.19 -3.85 -4.17
CA PHE A 11 -9.84 -4.00 -2.76
C PHE A 11 -11.07 -4.21 -1.86
N THR A 12 -12.24 -3.70 -2.21
CA THR A 12 -13.48 -3.91 -1.43
C THR A 12 -13.88 -5.37 -1.35
N GLN A 13 -13.43 -6.23 -2.27
CA GLN A 13 -13.61 -7.68 -2.16
C GLN A 13 -12.98 -8.31 -0.91
N PHE A 14 -12.06 -7.61 -0.25
CA PHE A 14 -11.44 -8.05 1.01
C PHE A 14 -12.13 -7.48 2.24
N ASP A 15 -13.03 -6.51 2.08
CA ASP A 15 -13.74 -5.90 3.19
C ASP A 15 -14.55 -6.94 3.99
N GLY A 16 -14.44 -6.88 5.31
CA GLY A 16 -15.07 -7.85 6.21
C GLY A 16 -14.37 -9.22 6.30
N LYS A 17 -13.36 -9.51 5.48
CA LYS A 17 -12.62 -10.78 5.56
C LYS A 17 -11.70 -10.81 6.78
N LEU A 18 -11.57 -12.00 7.38
CA LEU A 18 -10.67 -12.25 8.49
C LEU A 18 -9.30 -12.74 7.99
N VAL A 19 -8.24 -12.10 8.48
CA VAL A 19 -6.85 -12.54 8.28
C VAL A 19 -6.18 -12.58 9.65
N LYS A 20 -5.78 -13.79 10.08
CA LYS A 20 -5.16 -14.02 11.40
C LYS A 20 -5.97 -13.41 12.57
N GLY A 21 -7.30 -13.49 12.50
CA GLY A 21 -8.21 -12.95 13.52
C GLY A 21 -8.49 -11.45 13.43
N LEU A 22 -7.90 -10.74 12.46
CA LEU A 22 -8.18 -9.32 12.21
C LEU A 22 -9.12 -9.16 11.02
N THR A 23 -10.12 -8.30 11.16
CA THR A 23 -11.04 -7.96 10.06
C THR A 23 -10.43 -6.88 9.18
N ILE A 24 -10.38 -7.12 7.89
CA ILE A 24 -9.96 -6.12 6.90
C ILE A 24 -11.10 -5.12 6.72
N LYS A 25 -10.77 -3.83 6.86
CA LYS A 25 -11.65 -2.72 6.48
C LYS A 25 -11.03 -1.94 5.32
N THR A 26 -11.76 -1.81 4.23
CA THR A 26 -11.33 -1.05 3.06
C THR A 26 -11.99 0.32 3.06
N VAL A 27 -11.18 1.38 2.93
CA VAL A 27 -11.67 2.76 2.80
C VAL A 27 -11.07 3.43 1.58
N ARG A 28 -11.88 4.21 0.86
CA ARG A 28 -11.40 5.10 -0.20
C ARG A 28 -10.81 6.35 0.45
N VAL A 29 -9.61 6.70 0.03
CA VAL A 29 -8.94 7.94 0.40
C VAL A 29 -9.00 8.89 -0.78
N SER A 30 -9.43 10.12 -0.52
CA SER A 30 -9.51 11.21 -1.48
C SER A 30 -8.76 12.43 -0.93
N PRO A 31 -8.48 13.45 -1.74
CA PRO A 31 -7.91 14.71 -1.25
C PRO A 31 -8.73 15.39 -0.14
N ALA A 32 -10.04 15.14 -0.09
CA ALA A 32 -10.93 15.65 0.96
C ALA A 32 -10.95 14.78 2.23
N THR A 33 -10.25 13.65 2.24
CA THR A 33 -10.18 12.76 3.41
C THR A 33 -9.33 13.42 4.50
N ASP A 34 -9.90 13.57 5.69
CA ASP A 34 -9.18 14.07 6.86
C ASP A 34 -7.95 13.17 7.13
N LEU A 35 -6.77 13.78 7.26
CA LEU A 35 -5.51 13.10 7.60
C LEU A 35 -5.63 12.28 8.90
N ARG A 36 -6.55 12.64 9.80
CA ARG A 36 -6.87 11.85 11.01
C ARG A 36 -7.44 10.47 10.68
N GLU A 37 -8.20 10.32 9.60
CA GLU A 37 -8.70 9.02 9.15
C GLU A 37 -7.58 8.14 8.59
N LEU A 38 -6.51 8.75 8.03
CA LEU A 38 -5.33 8.01 7.58
C LEU A 38 -4.55 7.40 8.75
N ARG A 39 -4.56 8.03 9.92
CA ARG A 39 -3.94 7.47 11.14
C ARG A 39 -4.63 6.20 11.65
N ARG A 40 -5.84 5.89 11.17
CA ARG A 40 -6.55 4.65 11.47
C ARG A 40 -6.25 3.54 10.45
N CYS A 41 -5.52 3.87 9.38
CA CYS A 41 -5.12 2.91 8.37
C CYS A 41 -3.78 2.28 8.75
N HIS A 42 -3.67 0.97 8.50
CA HIS A 42 -2.41 0.22 8.70
C HIS A 42 -1.67 0.02 7.38
N VAL A 43 -2.41 0.03 6.26
CA VAL A 43 -1.88 -0.11 4.91
C VAL A 43 -2.57 0.93 4.02
N ILE A 44 -1.78 1.60 3.19
CA ILE A 44 -2.32 2.38 2.08
C ILE A 44 -1.80 1.86 0.74
N PHE A 45 -2.74 1.53 -0.13
CA PHE A 45 -2.46 1.29 -1.53
C PHE A 45 -2.66 2.57 -2.34
N VAL A 46 -1.67 2.93 -3.15
CA VAL A 46 -1.69 4.09 -4.05
C VAL A 46 -1.55 3.61 -5.49
N ASP A 47 -2.51 3.99 -6.35
CA ASP A 47 -2.38 3.78 -7.79
C ASP A 47 -1.92 5.04 -8.53
N ALA A 48 -1.64 4.92 -9.82
CA ALA A 48 -1.13 6.01 -10.65
C ALA A 48 -2.06 7.22 -10.75
N THR A 49 -3.36 7.05 -10.51
CA THR A 49 -4.35 8.14 -10.58
C THR A 49 -4.50 8.91 -9.26
N ALA A 50 -3.73 8.54 -8.23
CA ALA A 50 -3.72 9.25 -6.97
C ALA A 50 -3.16 10.68 -7.11
N ASP A 51 -3.59 11.57 -6.23
CA ASP A 51 -3.06 12.93 -6.15
C ASP A 51 -1.68 12.90 -5.48
N ARG A 52 -0.64 13.31 -6.22
CA ARG A 52 0.75 13.24 -5.78
C ARG A 52 1.03 14.05 -4.53
N ASP A 53 0.45 15.24 -4.40
CA ASP A 53 0.72 16.13 -3.26
C ASP A 53 0.09 15.58 -1.99
N VAL A 54 -1.10 15.00 -2.10
CA VAL A 54 -1.77 14.30 -0.99
C VAL A 54 -0.98 13.06 -0.57
N VAL A 55 -0.48 12.28 -1.53
CA VAL A 55 0.36 11.10 -1.23
C VAL A 55 1.64 11.53 -0.52
N ALA A 56 2.33 12.55 -1.02
CA ALA A 56 3.58 13.04 -0.43
C ALA A 56 3.36 13.52 1.01
N GLU A 57 2.30 14.28 1.27
CA GLU A 57 2.00 14.76 2.61
C GLU A 57 1.68 13.63 3.58
N MET A 58 0.88 12.66 3.14
CA MET A 58 0.59 11.49 3.95
C MET A 58 1.86 10.68 4.28
N VAL A 59 2.68 10.38 3.28
CA VAL A 59 3.92 9.59 3.46
C VAL A 59 4.86 10.26 4.46
N ARG A 60 4.92 11.60 4.47
CA ARG A 60 5.70 12.36 5.46
C ARG A 60 5.20 12.17 6.90
N GLN A 61 3.90 12.03 7.10
CA GLN A 61 3.28 11.99 8.42
C GLN A 61 3.04 10.57 8.95
N SER A 62 3.29 9.54 8.15
CA SER A 62 2.77 8.20 8.43
C SER A 62 3.76 7.30 9.17
N LYS A 63 3.75 7.37 10.51
CA LYS A 63 4.32 6.31 11.37
C LYS A 63 3.34 5.15 11.48
N GLY A 64 3.83 3.92 11.44
CA GLY A 64 3.02 2.70 11.54
C GLY A 64 2.17 2.37 10.30
N LEU A 65 2.36 3.07 9.18
CA LEU A 65 1.60 2.87 7.94
C LEU A 65 2.48 2.21 6.86
N LEU A 66 2.05 1.07 6.35
CA LEU A 66 2.67 0.44 5.19
C LEU A 66 2.16 1.08 3.91
N THR A 67 3.04 1.75 3.16
CA THR A 67 2.73 2.32 1.84
C THR A 67 3.05 1.31 0.75
N ALA A 68 2.06 1.00 -0.08
CA ALA A 68 2.16 0.05 -1.19
C ALA A 68 1.76 0.71 -2.51
N PHE A 69 2.66 0.75 -3.49
CA PHE A 69 2.35 1.32 -4.81
C PHE A 69 2.16 0.22 -5.85
N GLY A 70 1.18 0.42 -6.72
CA GLY A 70 1.00 -0.43 -7.90
C GLY A 70 2.12 -0.25 -8.93
N PRO A 71 2.15 -1.08 -10.00
CA PRO A 71 3.21 -1.08 -11.02
C PRO A 71 3.45 0.24 -11.75
N ASN A 72 2.51 1.20 -11.66
CA ASN A 72 2.60 2.52 -12.30
C ASN A 72 2.61 3.66 -11.27
N GLY A 73 2.76 3.38 -9.98
CA GLY A 73 2.66 4.38 -8.91
C GLY A 73 3.98 5.06 -8.54
N GLU A 74 5.08 4.79 -9.25
CA GLU A 74 6.43 5.23 -8.87
C GLU A 74 6.62 6.76 -8.87
N GLU A 75 5.82 7.48 -9.64
CA GLU A 75 5.83 8.96 -9.70
C GLU A 75 5.44 9.64 -8.38
N HIS A 76 4.82 8.88 -7.46
CA HIS A 76 4.34 9.36 -6.17
C HIS A 76 5.39 9.29 -5.05
N GLY A 77 6.61 8.80 -5.35
CA GLY A 77 7.74 8.73 -4.43
C GLY A 77 8.18 7.31 -4.11
N ASP A 78 8.86 7.14 -2.97
CA ASP A 78 9.39 5.84 -2.53
C ASP A 78 8.42 5.12 -1.56
N PRO A 79 7.66 4.11 -2.04
CA PRO A 79 6.80 3.32 -1.17
C PRO A 79 7.63 2.32 -0.37
N CYS A 80 7.07 1.87 0.74
CA CYS A 80 7.67 0.81 1.54
C CYS A 80 7.56 -0.54 0.83
N LEU A 81 6.51 -0.73 0.02
CA LEU A 81 6.31 -1.90 -0.85
C LEU A 81 5.97 -1.44 -2.27
N ARG A 82 6.71 -1.92 -3.25
CA ARG A 82 6.42 -1.67 -4.67
C ARG A 82 5.98 -2.95 -5.35
N LEU A 83 4.85 -2.95 -6.02
CA LEU A 83 4.46 -4.05 -6.89
C LEU A 83 5.11 -3.87 -8.25
N VAL A 84 5.86 -4.86 -8.71
CA VAL A 84 6.55 -4.86 -10.01
C VAL A 84 5.95 -5.93 -10.88
N LYS A 85 5.44 -5.56 -12.05
CA LYS A 85 4.99 -6.54 -13.04
C LYS A 85 6.11 -6.76 -14.05
N GLN A 86 6.64 -7.98 -14.10
CA GLN A 86 7.68 -8.36 -15.06
C GLN A 86 7.22 -9.61 -15.83
N ALA A 87 7.01 -9.44 -17.15
CA ALA A 87 6.43 -10.46 -18.01
C ALA A 87 5.10 -11.02 -17.45
N ASP A 88 5.06 -12.32 -17.18
CA ASP A 88 3.89 -13.03 -16.65
C ASP A 88 3.86 -13.15 -15.12
N ALA A 89 4.83 -12.55 -14.41
CA ALA A 89 4.92 -12.65 -12.95
C ALA A 89 4.71 -11.29 -12.27
N LEU A 90 4.15 -11.36 -11.06
CA LEU A 90 4.02 -10.23 -10.15
C LEU A 90 5.07 -10.39 -9.04
N PHE A 91 6.00 -9.45 -9.00
CA PHE A 91 7.01 -9.32 -7.96
C PHE A 91 6.66 -8.16 -7.04
N PHE A 92 7.38 -8.08 -5.94
CA PHE A 92 7.38 -6.87 -5.14
C PHE A 92 8.75 -6.61 -4.53
N ASP A 93 9.09 -5.33 -4.42
CA ASP A 93 10.28 -4.84 -3.76
C ASP A 93 9.89 -4.17 -2.44
N ILE A 94 10.78 -4.24 -1.45
CA ILE A 94 10.61 -3.62 -0.14
C ILE A 94 11.71 -2.59 0.04
N ASP A 95 11.34 -1.33 0.26
CA ASP A 95 12.30 -0.31 0.66
C ASP A 95 12.48 -0.31 2.18
N LEU A 96 13.62 -0.86 2.63
CA LEU A 96 13.99 -0.93 4.04
C LEU A 96 14.21 0.45 4.69
N LYS A 97 14.54 1.49 3.90
CA LYS A 97 14.64 2.86 4.43
C LYS A 97 13.25 3.40 4.73
N CYS A 98 12.29 3.20 3.81
CA CYS A 98 10.91 3.56 4.04
C CYS A 98 10.32 2.83 5.26
N THR A 99 10.50 1.50 5.37
CA THR A 99 9.92 0.73 6.48
C THR A 99 10.50 1.17 7.82
N ARG A 100 11.81 1.44 7.88
CA ARG A 100 12.45 1.99 9.08
C ARG A 100 11.91 3.37 9.45
N ARG A 101 11.75 4.28 8.48
CA ARG A 101 11.15 5.61 8.70
C ARG A 101 9.70 5.51 9.19
N ALA A 102 8.96 4.53 8.69
CA ALA A 102 7.59 4.23 9.10
C ALA A 102 7.51 3.44 10.42
N GLU A 103 8.64 3.13 11.07
CA GLU A 103 8.70 2.33 12.30
C GLU A 103 8.04 0.95 12.16
N LEU A 104 8.17 0.33 10.98
CA LEU A 104 7.65 -1.00 10.66
C LEU A 104 8.73 -2.06 10.75
N GLU A 105 8.40 -3.18 11.39
CA GLU A 105 9.20 -4.39 11.34
C GLU A 105 8.78 -5.26 10.15
N VAL A 106 9.76 -5.68 9.35
CA VAL A 106 9.53 -6.56 8.20
C VAL A 106 10.02 -7.95 8.54
N ASP A 107 9.10 -8.90 8.58
CA ASP A 107 9.44 -10.31 8.76
C ASP A 107 10.13 -10.88 7.51
N ALA A 108 11.16 -11.70 7.70
CA ALA A 108 11.92 -12.31 6.61
C ALA A 108 11.06 -13.26 5.74
N GLY A 109 9.93 -13.74 6.26
CA GLY A 109 8.92 -14.47 5.51
C GLY A 109 8.30 -13.67 4.37
N LEU A 110 8.31 -12.33 4.42
CA LEU A 110 7.87 -11.49 3.30
C LEU A 110 8.77 -11.69 2.06
N ILE A 111 10.09 -11.83 2.24
CA ILE A 111 11.03 -12.13 1.15
C ILE A 111 10.73 -13.50 0.54
N SER A 112 10.25 -14.44 1.36
CA SER A 112 9.84 -15.77 0.89
C SER A 112 8.56 -15.72 0.05
N LEU A 113 7.64 -14.78 0.33
CA LEU A 113 6.42 -14.57 -0.47
C LEU A 113 6.79 -14.07 -1.88
N ALA A 114 7.75 -13.14 -2.01
CA ALA A 114 8.22 -12.65 -3.31
C ALA A 114 8.73 -13.79 -4.22
N ARG A 115 9.31 -14.85 -3.63
CA ARG A 115 9.79 -16.03 -4.36
C ARG A 115 8.68 -17.00 -4.79
N ARG A 116 7.50 -16.93 -4.16
CA ARG A 116 6.38 -17.87 -4.34
C ARG A 116 5.29 -17.36 -5.28
N VAL A 117 5.27 -16.07 -5.61
CA VAL A 117 4.34 -15.52 -6.59
C VAL A 117 4.84 -15.88 -7.99
N ARG A 118 4.38 -17.01 -8.52
CA ARG A 118 4.53 -17.42 -9.92
C ARG A 118 3.13 -17.72 -10.44
N LYS A 119 2.89 -17.38 -11.71
CA LYS A 119 1.63 -17.67 -12.39
C LYS A 119 1.42 -19.18 -12.51
#